data_AF-A0A948DK36-F1
#
_entry.id   AF-A0A948DK36-F1
#
_cell.length_a   1.000
_cell.length_b   1.000
_cell.length_c   1.000
_cell.angle_alpha   90.00
_cell.angle_beta   90.00
_cell.angle_gamma   90.00
#
_symmetry.space_group_name_H-M   'P 1'
#
loop_
_entity.id
_entity.type
_entity.pdbx_description
1 polymer ?
#
loop_
_entity_poly.entity_id
_entity_poly.type
_entity_poly.pdbx_seq_one_letter_code
_entity_poly.pdbx_strand_id
1 'polypeptide(L)'
;MLNWSQKNFNRGEAAKETFLKNFLNVQPFEERKSKKLYPKKPANRDVFEKRLEDLLSPSLSAKELIENIVRAALEVEFGSTFTLSRGFDKMTGAIADAVVTNPELRRQALAIASLYISKKDAQSN
;
A
#
# COMPACT_ATOMS: atom_id res chain seq x y z
N MET A 1 -32.10 37.22 -55.04
CA MET A 1 -32.19 35.90 -54.38
C MET A 1 -30.79 35.33 -54.30
N LEU A 2 -30.16 35.42 -53.11
CA LEU A 2 -28.80 34.94 -52.87
C LEU A 2 -28.83 33.62 -52.10
N ASN A 3 -27.91 32.77 -52.50
CA ASN A 3 -27.83 31.34 -52.32
C ASN A 3 -27.60 30.92 -50.85
N TRP A 4 -28.46 30.03 -50.34
CA TRP A 4 -28.40 29.45 -48.99
C TRP A 4 -27.07 28.70 -48.71
N SER A 5 -26.30 28.42 -49.77
CA SER A 5 -25.05 27.67 -49.72
C SER A 5 -23.79 28.48 -49.33
N GLN A 6 -23.83 29.82 -49.33
CA GLN A 6 -22.68 30.64 -48.87
C GLN A 6 -22.70 30.93 -47.35
N LYS A 7 -23.86 30.77 -46.68
CA LYS A 7 -24.02 31.15 -45.27
C LYS A 7 -23.50 30.10 -44.27
N ASN A 8 -23.25 28.87 -44.74
CA ASN A 8 -22.84 27.74 -43.89
C ASN A 8 -21.35 27.38 -44.00
N PHE A 9 -20.61 27.96 -44.95
CA PHE A 9 -19.15 27.73 -45.05
C PHE A 9 -18.37 28.57 -44.02
N ASN A 10 -18.82 29.80 -43.73
CA ASN A 10 -18.14 30.72 -42.81
C ASN A 10 -18.38 30.45 -41.30
N ARG A 11 -19.24 29.50 -40.91
CA ARG A 11 -19.41 29.10 -39.50
C ARG A 11 -18.44 28.00 -39.06
N GLY A 12 -17.92 27.21 -40.00
CA GLY A 12 -17.00 26.10 -39.71
C GLY A 12 -15.56 26.52 -39.43
N GLU A 13 -15.12 27.66 -39.98
CA GLU A 13 -13.74 28.15 -39.80
C GLU A 13 -13.56 28.98 -38.53
N ALA A 14 -14.56 29.81 -38.17
CA ALA A 14 -14.52 30.60 -36.93
C ALA A 14 -14.48 29.71 -35.66
N ALA A 15 -15.09 28.52 -35.71
CA ALA A 15 -15.06 27.57 -34.60
C ALA A 15 -13.67 26.92 -34.42
N LYS A 16 -12.93 26.69 -35.52
CA LYS A 16 -11.58 26.10 -35.48
C LYS A 16 -10.54 27.10 -34.98
N GLU A 17 -10.66 28.37 -35.37
CA GLU A 17 -9.77 29.41 -34.84
C GLU A 17 -9.98 29.66 -33.35
N THR A 18 -11.23 29.62 -32.86
CA THR A 18 -11.50 29.78 -31.42
C THR A 18 -10.97 28.60 -30.61
N PHE A 19 -11.05 27.39 -31.17
CA PHE A 19 -10.49 26.19 -30.54
C PHE A 19 -8.97 26.24 -30.46
N LEU A 20 -8.28 26.67 -31.53
CA LEU A 20 -6.82 26.78 -31.54
C LEU A 20 -6.31 27.95 -30.70
N LYS A 21 -7.03 29.08 -30.63
CA LYS A 21 -6.69 30.21 -29.75
C LYS A 21 -6.85 29.86 -28.26
N ASN A 22 -7.82 29.01 -27.91
CA ASN A 22 -7.95 28.47 -26.55
C ASN A 22 -7.01 27.31 -26.24
N PHE A 23 -6.56 26.54 -27.25
CA PHE A 23 -5.59 25.45 -27.07
C PHE A 23 -4.15 25.92 -26.95
N LEU A 24 -3.79 27.05 -27.59
CA LEU A 24 -2.45 27.63 -27.54
C LEU A 24 -2.25 28.61 -26.38
N ASN A 25 -3.31 28.97 -25.63
CA ASN A 25 -3.18 29.68 -24.36
C ASN A 25 -2.80 28.70 -23.22
N VAL A 26 -1.81 27.87 -23.51
CA VAL A 26 -1.04 27.12 -22.51
C VAL A 26 -0.30 28.19 -21.73
N GLN A 27 -0.81 28.51 -20.54
CA GLN A 27 -0.05 29.32 -19.60
C GLN A 27 1.36 28.75 -19.47
N PRO A 28 2.40 29.60 -19.35
CA PRO A 28 3.72 29.08 -19.03
C PRO A 28 3.57 28.17 -17.81
N PHE A 29 4.19 26.99 -17.91
CA PHE A 29 4.37 26.07 -16.79
C PHE A 29 5.30 26.78 -15.79
N GLU A 30 4.77 27.79 -15.12
CA GLU A 30 5.32 28.32 -13.90
C GLU A 30 5.35 27.14 -12.94
N GLU A 31 6.55 26.82 -12.51
CA GLU A 31 6.89 25.79 -11.54
C GLU A 31 5.98 25.92 -10.32
N ARG A 32 4.80 25.31 -10.41
CA ARG A 32 4.10 24.87 -9.23
C ARG A 32 5.03 23.82 -8.66
N LYS A 33 5.85 24.23 -7.68
CA LYS A 33 6.38 23.39 -6.62
C LYS A 33 5.19 22.78 -5.86
N SER A 34 4.36 22.01 -6.56
CA SER A 34 3.49 21.07 -5.93
C SER A 34 4.44 20.01 -5.41
N LYS A 35 4.83 20.14 -4.13
CA LYS A 35 4.99 18.99 -3.27
C LYS A 35 3.65 18.23 -3.34
N LYS A 36 3.40 17.52 -4.44
CA LYS A 36 2.52 16.37 -4.43
C LYS A 36 3.29 15.40 -3.55
N LEU A 37 2.99 15.46 -2.27
CA LEU A 37 3.35 14.43 -1.31
C LEU A 37 2.52 13.22 -1.74
N TYR A 38 2.94 12.57 -2.83
CA TYR A 38 2.58 11.19 -3.06
C TYR A 38 2.90 10.50 -1.74
N PRO A 39 1.95 9.82 -1.08
CA PRO A 39 2.29 9.05 0.09
C PRO A 39 3.39 8.12 -0.36
N LYS A 40 4.61 8.36 0.16
CA LYS A 40 5.76 7.48 -0.06
C LYS A 40 5.20 6.11 0.26
N LYS A 41 5.14 5.21 -0.73
CA LYS A 41 4.66 3.84 -0.52
C LYS A 41 5.40 3.36 0.73
N PRO A 42 4.69 3.08 1.84
CA PRO A 42 5.36 2.73 3.08
C PRO A 42 6.31 1.59 2.74
N ALA A 43 7.56 1.67 3.23
CA ALA A 43 8.50 0.60 2.96
C ALA A 43 7.85 -0.70 3.47
N ASN A 44 8.07 -1.83 2.80
CA ASN A 44 7.49 -3.12 3.22
C ASN A 44 7.77 -3.39 4.72
N ARG A 45 8.93 -2.91 5.21
CA ARG A 45 9.28 -2.89 6.62
C ARG A 45 8.31 -2.10 7.51
N ASP A 46 7.92 -0.88 7.13
CA ASP A 46 7.01 -0.04 7.92
C ASP A 46 5.63 -0.69 8.03
N VAL A 47 5.18 -1.37 6.97
CA VAL A 47 3.91 -2.11 6.95
C VAL A 47 4.01 -3.34 7.86
N PHE A 48 5.13 -4.07 7.80
CA PHE A 48 5.38 -5.21 8.67
C PHE A 48 5.41 -4.83 10.15
N GLU A 49 6.16 -3.79 10.51
CA GLU A 49 6.27 -3.32 11.90
C GLU A 49 4.90 -2.93 12.46
N LYS A 50 4.10 -2.18 11.68
CA LYS A 50 2.74 -1.80 12.08
C LYS A 50 1.82 -3.01 12.28
N ARG A 51 1.87 -3.99 11.38
CA ARG A 51 1.08 -5.22 11.49
C ARG A 51 1.46 -6.04 12.73
N LEU A 52 2.75 -6.10 13.06
CA LEU A 52 3.21 -6.77 14.27
C LEU A 52 2.72 -6.06 15.53
N GLU A 53 2.76 -4.73 15.57
CA GLU A 53 2.25 -3.95 16.71
C GLU A 53 0.75 -4.19 16.95
N ASP A 54 -0.03 -4.36 15.88
CA ASP A 54 -1.47 -4.66 15.95
C ASP A 54 -1.74 -6.10 16.41
N LEU A 55 -0.97 -7.08 15.92
CA LEU A 55 -1.24 -8.52 16.10
C LEU A 55 -0.56 -9.15 17.32
N LEU A 56 0.54 -8.56 17.82
CA LEU A 56 1.26 -9.10 18.97
C LEU A 56 0.65 -8.60 20.28
N SER A 57 0.38 -9.53 21.18
CA SER A 57 -0.09 -9.29 22.54
C SER A 57 0.63 -10.23 23.50
N PRO A 58 1.03 -9.76 24.70
CA PRO A 58 1.66 -10.61 25.72
C PRO A 58 0.73 -11.72 26.24
N SER A 59 -0.58 -11.64 25.97
CA SER A 59 -1.56 -12.66 26.34
C SER A 59 -1.55 -13.89 25.42
N LEU A 60 -0.85 -13.84 24.28
CA LEU A 60 -0.82 -14.92 23.29
C LEU A 60 0.22 -15.98 23.64
N SER A 61 -0.05 -17.22 23.26
CA SER A 61 0.92 -18.30 23.38
C SER A 61 2.09 -18.12 22.40
N ALA A 62 3.21 -18.79 22.68
CA ALA A 62 4.39 -18.77 21.82
C ALA A 62 4.08 -19.16 20.36
N LYS A 63 3.19 -20.14 20.17
CA LYS A 63 2.77 -20.59 18.84
C LYS A 63 1.96 -19.51 18.12
N GLU A 64 1.00 -18.90 18.79
CA GLU A 64 0.16 -17.82 18.22
C GLU A 64 0.98 -16.58 17.87
N LEU A 65 1.96 -16.21 18.71
CA LEU A 65 2.90 -15.12 18.42
C LEU A 65 3.67 -15.39 17.12
N ILE A 66 4.18 -16.61 16.97
CA ILE A 66 4.94 -17.03 15.78
C ILE A 66 4.03 -17.08 14.55
N GLU A 67 2.80 -17.60 14.68
CA GLU A 67 1.81 -17.59 13.60
C GLU A 67 1.49 -16.17 13.12
N ASN A 68 1.33 -15.22 14.04
CA ASN A 68 1.09 -13.82 13.70
C ASN A 68 2.29 -13.17 13.01
N ILE A 69 3.51 -13.51 13.41
CA ILE A 69 4.74 -13.05 12.73
C ILE A 69 4.78 -13.57 11.29
N VAL A 70 4.54 -14.88 11.10
CA VAL A 70 4.54 -15.50 9.77
C VAL A 70 3.43 -14.92 8.89
N ARG A 71 2.22 -14.75 9.44
CA ARG A 71 1.09 -14.14 8.74
C ARG A 71 1.43 -12.72 8.27
N ALA A 72 1.98 -11.89 9.15
CA ALA A 72 2.37 -10.51 8.81
C ALA A 72 3.46 -10.49 7.73
N ALA A 73 4.44 -11.39 7.80
CA ALA A 73 5.49 -11.50 6.80
C ALA A 73 4.94 -11.87 5.41
N LEU A 74 4.05 -12.87 5.36
CA LEU A 74 3.42 -13.32 4.13
C LEU A 74 2.48 -12.26 3.54
N GLU A 75 1.75 -11.54 4.38
CA GLU A 75 0.87 -10.45 3.93
C GLU A 75 1.65 -9.29 3.32
N VAL A 76 2.81 -8.96 3.88
CA VAL A 76 3.69 -7.90 3.38
C VAL A 76 4.35 -8.29 2.07
N GLU A 77 4.78 -9.55 1.95
CA GLU A 77 5.49 -10.04 0.76
C GLU A 77 4.55 -10.27 -0.43
N PHE A 78 3.41 -10.92 -0.20
CA PHE A 78 2.48 -11.34 -1.25
C PHE A 78 1.23 -10.46 -1.36
N GLY A 79 1.06 -9.50 -0.46
CA GLY A 79 -0.08 -8.59 -0.40
C GLY A 79 -1.26 -9.14 0.39
N SER A 80 -2.17 -8.25 0.78
CA SER A 80 -3.35 -8.57 1.60
C SER A 80 -4.31 -9.57 0.93
N THR A 81 -4.39 -9.58 -0.40
CA THR A 81 -5.22 -10.53 -1.16
C THR A 81 -4.74 -11.98 -1.01
N PHE A 82 -3.47 -12.19 -0.68
CA PHE A 82 -2.91 -13.53 -0.49
C PHE A 82 -3.51 -14.23 0.74
N THR A 83 -3.93 -13.47 1.75
CA THR A 83 -4.59 -14.00 2.95
C THR A 83 -5.94 -14.67 2.66
N LEU A 84 -6.58 -14.32 1.54
CA LEU A 84 -7.85 -14.88 1.10
C LEU A 84 -7.69 -16.20 0.34
N SER A 85 -6.45 -16.62 0.07
CA SER A 85 -6.18 -17.85 -0.67
C SER A 85 -6.56 -19.09 0.13
N ARG A 86 -7.15 -20.07 -0.55
CA ARG A 86 -7.52 -21.34 0.07
C ARG A 86 -6.26 -22.05 0.52
N GLY A 87 -6.13 -22.27 1.83
CA GLY A 87 -4.98 -22.94 2.43
C GLY A 87 -3.94 -22.00 3.04
N PHE A 88 -4.15 -20.68 2.99
CA PHE A 88 -3.30 -19.70 3.65
C PHE A 88 -3.08 -20.01 5.14
N ASP A 89 -4.16 -20.31 5.87
CA ASP A 89 -4.07 -20.64 7.30
C ASP A 89 -3.31 -21.95 7.56
N LYS A 90 -3.51 -22.95 6.69
CA LYS A 90 -2.76 -24.21 6.79
C LYS A 90 -1.27 -24.00 6.55
N MET A 91 -0.92 -23.18 5.57
CA MET A 91 0.47 -22.86 5.26
C MET A 91 1.11 -22.07 6.40
N THR A 92 0.41 -21.07 6.93
CA THR A 92 0.87 -20.27 8.08
C THR A 92 1.11 -21.16 9.29
N GLY A 93 0.16 -22.04 9.62
CA GLY A 93 0.31 -23.00 10.72
C GLY A 93 1.46 -23.97 10.51
N ALA A 94 1.64 -24.52 9.30
CA ALA A 94 2.74 -25.43 9.00
C ALA A 94 4.12 -24.76 9.14
N ILE A 95 4.27 -23.51 8.68
CA ILE A 95 5.50 -22.74 8.84
C ILE A 95 5.73 -22.41 10.32
N ALA A 96 4.69 -22.00 11.04
CA ALA A 96 4.80 -21.70 12.46
C ALA A 96 5.20 -22.94 13.27
N ASP A 97 4.63 -24.11 12.98
CA ASP A 97 5.02 -25.37 13.60
C ASP A 97 6.48 -25.74 13.29
N ALA A 98 6.96 -25.50 12.07
CA ALA A 98 8.36 -25.68 11.71
C ALA A 98 9.30 -24.74 12.48
N VAL A 99 8.87 -23.50 12.73
CA VAL A 99 9.63 -22.52 13.54
C VAL A 99 9.63 -22.89 15.01
N VAL A 100 8.49 -23.34 15.57
CA VAL A 100 8.36 -23.74 16.98
C VAL A 100 9.17 -25.00 17.29
N THR A 101 9.20 -25.95 16.36
CA THR A 101 9.93 -27.22 16.53
C THR A 101 11.44 -27.05 16.47
N ASN A 102 11.94 -26.02 15.79
CA ASN A 102 13.36 -25.67 15.77
C ASN A 102 13.72 -24.74 16.96
N PRO A 103 14.56 -25.16 17.91
CA PRO A 103 14.88 -24.37 19.11
C PRO A 103 15.48 -22.99 18.81
N GLU A 104 16.33 -22.89 17.79
CA GLU A 104 17.00 -21.64 17.42
C GLU A 104 16.02 -20.65 16.79
N LEU A 105 15.21 -21.13 15.84
CA LEU A 105 14.21 -20.28 15.17
C LEU A 105 13.14 -19.84 16.17
N ARG A 106 12.70 -20.74 17.06
CA ARG A 106 11.79 -20.40 18.15
C ARG A 106 12.36 -19.30 19.03
N ARG A 107 13.62 -19.40 19.44
CA ARG A 107 14.26 -18.37 20.29
C ARG A 107 14.30 -17.02 19.58
N GLN A 108 14.68 -17.00 18.30
CA GLN A 108 14.72 -15.77 17.50
C GLN A 108 13.34 -15.15 17.34
N ALA A 109 12.33 -15.96 17.00
CA ALA A 109 10.97 -15.47 16.81
C ALA A 109 10.37 -14.91 18.11
N LEU A 110 10.61 -15.56 19.25
CA LEU A 110 10.18 -15.05 20.56
C LEU A 110 10.92 -13.78 20.98
N ALA A 111 12.22 -13.66 20.66
CA ALA A 111 12.98 -12.44 20.92
C ALA A 111 12.45 -11.26 20.08
N ILE A 112 12.08 -11.52 18.82
CA ILE A 112 11.41 -10.53 17.98
C ILE A 112 10.06 -10.15 18.62
N ALA A 113 9.23 -11.12 18.98
CA ALA A 113 7.94 -10.86 19.61
C ALA A 113 8.08 -10.02 20.89
N SER A 114 9.04 -10.35 21.76
CA SER A 114 9.26 -9.60 23.00
C SER A 114 9.70 -8.17 22.73
N LEU A 115 10.56 -7.94 21.74
CA LEU A 115 11.02 -6.60 21.36
C LEU A 115 9.85 -5.70 20.94
N TYR A 116 8.93 -6.22 20.13
CA TYR A 116 7.76 -5.44 19.68
C TYR A 116 6.74 -5.22 20.79
N ILE A 117 6.52 -6.21 21.67
CA ILE A 117 5.66 -6.04 22.85
C ILE A 117 6.22 -4.94 23.76
N SER A 118 7.51 -5.00 24.10
CA SER A 118 8.14 -3.96 24.94
C SER A 118 8.14 -2.57 24.28
N LYS A 119 8.30 -2.49 22.96
CA LYS A 119 8.19 -1.22 22.22
C LYS A 119 6.79 -0.64 22.31
N LYS A 120 5.76 -1.47 22.20
CA LYS A 120 4.34 -1.07 22.32
C LYS A 120 4.04 -0.52 23.71
N ASP A 121 4.50 -1.21 24.75
CA ASP A 121 4.32 -0.77 26.13
C ASP A 121 5.02 0.58 26.39
N ALA A 122 6.22 0.76 25.83
CA ALA A 122 6.99 2.01 25.94
C ALA A 122 6.36 3.21 25.20
N GLN A 123 5.52 2.99 24.20
CA GLN A 123 4.81 4.05 23.46
C GLN A 123 3.44 4.39 24.06
N SER A 124 2.91 3.56 24.97
CA SER A 124 1.62 3.77 25.63
C SER A 124 1.69 4.56 26.95
N ASN A 125 2.90 4.95 27.38
CA ASN A 125 3.17 5.84 28.52
C ASN A 125 3.65 7.21 28.04
#